data_AF-A0A8S4QIV0-F1
#
_entry.id   AF-A0A8S4QIV0-F1
#
_cell.length_a   1.000
_cell.length_b   1.000
_cell.length_c   1.000
_cell.angle_alpha   90.00
_cell.angle_beta   90.00
_cell.angle_gamma   90.00
#
_symmetry.space_group_name_H-M   'P 1'
#
loop_
_entity.id
_entity.type
_entity.pdbx_description
1 polymer ?
#
loop_
_entity_poly.entity_id
_entity_poly.type
_entity_poly.pdbx_seq_one_letter_code
_entity_poly.pdbx_strand_id
1 'polypeptide(L)'
;MGEERMAKRIFYSELQVGKRKQGGRLLRYKDVLKRHMKRCDMDPSLREFEAEDRPRWRHSVNKKVSEFEVKRRAEQDARRNEIKARPSPAIYTI
;
A
#
# COMPACT_ATOMS: atom_id res chain seq x y z
N MET A 1 8.18 17.28 27.65
CA MET A 1 7.14 17.96 26.86
C MET A 1 6.93 17.14 25.60
N GLY A 2 5.78 16.46 25.50
CA GLY A 2 5.63 15.23 24.72
C GLY A 2 5.63 15.42 23.21
N GLU A 3 6.58 14.76 22.55
CA GLU A 3 6.74 14.62 21.09
C GLU A 3 5.61 13.82 20.41
N GLU A 4 4.53 13.49 21.12
CA GLU A 4 3.69 12.36 20.73
C GLU A 4 2.55 12.68 19.75
N ARG A 5 2.15 13.94 19.51
CA ARG A 5 0.74 14.13 19.14
C ARG A 5 0.36 14.79 17.83
N MET A 6 1.27 15.27 16.99
CA MET A 6 0.81 15.87 15.72
C MET A 6 0.40 14.81 14.71
N ALA A 7 1.26 13.82 14.42
CA ALA A 7 0.94 12.76 13.47
C ALA A 7 -0.25 11.90 13.94
N LYS A 8 -0.28 11.50 15.22
CA LYS A 8 -1.37 10.71 15.81
C LYS A 8 -2.70 11.48 15.77
N ARG A 9 -2.70 12.78 16.07
CA ARG A 9 -3.91 13.63 15.92
C ARG A 9 -4.34 13.69 14.47
N ILE A 10 -3.45 13.96 13.51
CA ILE A 10 -3.83 14.04 12.09
C ILE A 10 -4.39 12.70 11.57
N PHE A 11 -3.81 11.57 11.98
CA PHE A 11 -4.26 10.26 11.51
C PHE A 11 -5.58 9.77 12.14
N TYR A 12 -5.90 10.22 13.35
CA TYR A 12 -7.02 9.70 14.14
C TYR A 12 -8.05 10.76 14.56
N SER A 13 -7.87 12.05 14.24
CA SER A 13 -8.82 13.10 14.59
C SER A 13 -10.08 13.04 13.74
N GLU A 14 -11.22 13.23 14.39
CA GLU A 14 -12.49 13.54 13.73
C GLU A 14 -12.56 15.03 13.39
N LEU A 15 -13.31 15.38 12.34
CA LEU A 15 -13.51 16.77 11.96
C LEU A 15 -14.37 17.45 13.05
N GLN A 16 -13.84 18.49 13.71
CA GLN A 16 -14.63 19.22 14.71
C GLN A 16 -15.80 20.01 14.11
N VAL A 17 -15.66 20.53 12.89
CA VAL A 17 -16.69 21.31 12.21
C VAL A 17 -16.67 20.95 10.72
N GLY A 18 -17.85 20.76 10.14
CA GLY A 18 -18.05 20.48 8.71
C GLY A 18 -18.30 19.00 8.39
N LYS A 19 -19.14 18.76 7.39
CA LYS A 19 -19.41 17.43 6.83
C LYS A 19 -18.50 17.22 5.63
N ARG A 20 -17.86 16.05 5.50
CA ARG A 20 -17.16 15.70 4.26
C ARG A 20 -18.18 15.69 3.12
N LYS A 21 -17.80 16.17 1.93
CA LYS A 21 -18.68 16.18 0.75
C LYS A 21 -19.30 14.79 0.54
N GLN A 22 -20.63 14.74 0.50
CA GLN A 22 -21.40 13.54 0.20
C GLN A 22 -20.97 13.02 -1.19
N GLY A 23 -20.63 11.74 -1.30
CA GLY A 23 -20.10 11.14 -2.54
C GLY A 23 -18.57 11.16 -2.70
N GLY A 24 -17.80 11.72 -1.76
CA GLY A 24 -16.34 11.60 -1.76
C GLY A 24 -15.84 10.16 -1.50
N ARG A 25 -14.59 9.86 -1.89
CA ARG A 25 -13.98 8.55 -1.57
C ARG A 25 -14.04 8.30 -0.06
N LEU A 26 -14.76 7.24 0.33
CA LEU A 26 -14.86 6.77 1.71
C LEU A 26 -13.54 6.23 2.26
N LEU A 27 -12.60 5.89 1.37
CA LEU A 27 -11.32 5.31 1.71
C LEU A 27 -10.43 6.37 2.39
N ARG A 28 -10.10 6.15 3.65
CA ARG A 28 -9.16 7.00 4.41
C ARG A 28 -7.72 6.58 4.09
N TYR A 29 -6.77 7.47 4.35
CA TYR A 29 -5.34 7.15 4.21
C TYR A 29 -4.93 5.89 5.00
N LYS A 30 -5.45 5.74 6.23
CA LYS A 30 -5.25 4.54 7.06
C LYS A 30 -5.70 3.25 6.35
N ASP A 31 -6.78 3.31 5.57
CA ASP A 31 -7.31 2.13 4.88
C ASP A 31 -6.43 1.74 3.69
N VAL A 32 -5.90 2.74 2.97
CA VAL A 32 -4.89 2.54 1.92
C VAL A 32 -3.62 1.93 2.51
N LEU A 33 -3.14 2.47 3.63
CA LEU A 33 -1.96 1.96 4.32
C LEU A 33 -2.14 0.50 4.76
N LYS A 34 -3.26 0.17 5.41
CA LYS A 34 -3.58 -1.23 5.79
C LYS A 34 -3.58 -2.17 4.59
N ARG A 35 -4.11 -1.73 3.45
CA ARG A 35 -4.11 -2.52 2.20
C ARG A 35 -2.69 -2.77 1.69
N HIS A 36 -1.83 -1.75 1.71
CA HIS A 36 -0.43 -1.90 1.30
C HIS A 36 0.35 -2.80 2.24
N MET A 37 0.15 -2.67 3.56
CA MET A 37 0.79 -3.54 4.55
C MET A 37 0.42 -5.00 4.33
N LYS A 38 -0.87 -5.31 4.12
CA LYS A 38 -1.31 -6.67 3.79
C LYS A 38 -0.68 -7.22 2.51
N ARG A 39 -0.47 -6.39 1.49
CA ARG A 39 0.22 -6.80 0.24
C ARG A 39 1.70 -7.07 0.43
N CYS A 40 2.32 -6.49 1.44
CA CYS A 40 3.71 -6.72 1.81
C CYS A 40 3.84 -7.78 2.93
N ASP A 41 2.81 -8.60 3.16
CA ASP A 41 2.79 -9.63 4.21
C ASP A 41 3.17 -9.08 5.59
N MET A 42 2.63 -7.90 5.93
CA MET A 42 2.72 -7.27 7.24
C MET A 42 1.34 -7.19 7.88
N ASP A 43 1.21 -7.60 9.14
CA ASP A 43 -0.04 -7.49 9.88
C ASP A 43 -0.30 -6.04 10.29
N PRO A 44 -1.38 -5.39 9.82
CA PRO A 44 -1.70 -4.04 10.24
C PRO A 44 -2.11 -3.91 11.72
N SER A 45 -2.42 -5.01 12.42
CA SER A 45 -2.79 -5.01 13.83
C SER A 45 -1.58 -4.75 14.75
N LEU A 46 -0.41 -5.25 14.37
CA LEU A 46 0.84 -5.16 15.13
C LEU A 46 1.58 -3.83 14.93
N ARG A 47 1.08 -2.95 14.06
CA ARG A 47 1.77 -1.73 13.64
C ARG A 47 2.18 -0.82 14.79
N GLU A 48 1.34 -0.66 15.81
CA GLU A 48 1.63 0.25 16.92
C GLU A 48 2.69 -0.35 17.86
N PHE A 49 2.64 -1.66 18.08
CA PHE A 49 3.64 -2.41 18.84
C PHE A 49 5.00 -2.42 18.13
N GLU A 50 5.04 -2.75 16.84
CA GLU A 50 6.29 -2.76 16.07
C GLU A 50 6.91 -1.36 15.96
N ALA A 51 6.09 -0.30 15.89
CA ALA A 51 6.58 1.07 15.77
C ALA A 51 7.16 1.66 17.07
N GLU A 52 7.07 0.95 18.19
CA GLU A 52 7.74 1.31 19.45
C GLU A 52 9.27 1.31 19.25
N ASP A 53 9.81 0.25 18.63
CA ASP A 53 11.19 0.19 18.16
C ASP A 53 11.30 0.77 16.75
N ARG A 54 11.54 2.09 16.70
CA ARG A 54 11.59 2.85 15.43
C ARG A 54 12.64 2.34 14.44
N PRO A 55 13.91 2.09 14.83
CA PRO A 55 14.91 1.52 13.92
C PRO A 55 14.49 0.18 13.34
N ARG A 56 14.05 -0.76 14.18
CA ARG A 56 13.63 -2.11 13.74
C ARG A 56 12.41 -2.05 12.83
N TRP A 57 11.44 -1.19 13.15
CA TRP A 57 10.27 -0.97 12.32
C TRP A 57 10.63 -0.47 10.93
N ARG A 58 11.49 0.56 10.83
CA ARG A 58 11.94 1.09 9.53
C ARG A 58 12.66 0.04 8.70
N HIS A 59 13.53 -0.76 9.33
CA HIS A 59 14.23 -1.85 8.66
C HIS A 59 13.25 -2.91 8.11
N SER A 60 12.30 -3.37 8.94
CA SER A 60 11.28 -4.35 8.56
C SER A 60 10.43 -3.86 7.38
N VAL A 61 9.93 -2.61 7.47
CA VAL A 61 9.12 -1.99 6.39
C VAL A 61 9.91 -1.93 5.09
N ASN A 62 11.16 -1.47 5.12
CA ASN A 62 11.99 -1.38 3.91
C ASN A 62 12.24 -2.75 3.28
N LYS A 63 12.54 -3.76 4.10
CA LYS A 63 12.74 -5.13 3.63
C LYS A 63 11.48 -5.67 2.94
N LYS A 64 10.33 -5.61 3.62
CA LYS A 64 9.05 -6.11 3.12
C LYS A 64 8.59 -5.40 1.85
N VAL A 65 8.79 -4.08 1.76
CA VAL A 65 8.47 -3.30 0.56
C VAL A 65 9.39 -3.68 -0.60
N SER A 66 10.68 -3.89 -0.34
CA SER A 66 11.63 -4.31 -1.38
C SER A 66 11.26 -5.69 -1.95
N GLU A 67 10.95 -6.66 -1.07
CA GLU A 67 10.47 -7.98 -1.46
C GLU A 67 9.20 -7.91 -2.31
N PHE A 68 8.23 -7.08 -1.90
CA PHE A 68 7.00 -6.84 -2.67
C PHE A 68 7.29 -6.27 -4.06
N GLU A 69 8.15 -5.26 -4.17
CA GLU A 69 8.46 -4.62 -5.46
C GLU A 69 9.24 -5.55 -6.41
N VAL A 70 10.12 -6.40 -5.88
CA VAL A 70 10.78 -7.46 -6.68
C VAL A 70 9.74 -8.41 -7.26
N LYS A 71 8.83 -8.93 -6.44
CA LYS A 71 7.76 -9.84 -6.89
C LYS A 71 6.85 -9.16 -7.93
N ARG A 72 6.40 -7.94 -7.64
CA ARG A 72 5.54 -7.17 -8.54
C ARG A 72 6.19 -6.95 -9.92
N ARG A 73 7.49 -6.63 -9.96
CA ARG A 73 8.22 -6.46 -11.23
C ARG A 73 8.29 -7.77 -12.01
N ALA A 74 8.66 -8.87 -11.35
CA ALA A 74 8.71 -10.19 -11.98
C ALA A 74 7.37 -10.61 -12.59
N GLU A 75 6.25 -10.38 -11.89
CA GLU A 75 4.89 -10.64 -12.41
C GLU A 75 4.56 -9.76 -13.63
N GLN A 76 4.98 -8.50 -13.63
CA GLN A 76 4.79 -7.61 -14.78
C GLN A 76 5.61 -8.05 -15.99
N ASP A 77 6.86 -8.47 -15.78
CA ASP A 77 7.72 -8.94 -16.85
C ASP A 77 7.24 -10.27 -17.42
N ALA A 78 6.77 -11.20 -16.58
CA ALA A 78 6.11 -12.43 -17.01
C ALA A 78 4.91 -12.12 -17.92
N ARG A 79 4.00 -11.24 -17.50
CA ARG A 79 2.85 -10.82 -18.32
C ARG A 79 3.27 -10.18 -19.64
N ARG A 80 4.33 -9.37 -19.65
CA ARG A 80 4.87 -8.78 -20.89
C ARG A 80 5.41 -9.85 -21.84
N ASN A 81 6.11 -10.85 -21.30
CA ASN A 81 6.66 -11.94 -22.09
C ASN A 81 5.55 -12.82 -22.68
N GLU A 82 4.49 -13.12 -21.93
CA GLU A 82 3.30 -13.82 -22.43
C GLU A 82 2.67 -13.07 -23.60
N ILE A 83 2.54 -11.74 -23.51
CA ILE A 83 2.00 -10.91 -24.59
C ILE A 83 2.91 -10.95 -25.83
N LYS A 84 4.23 -10.92 -25.66
CA LYS A 84 5.20 -11.02 -26.77
C LYS A 84 5.20 -12.39 -27.44
N ALA A 85 4.99 -13.46 -26.66
CA ALA A 85 4.96 -14.84 -27.14
C ALA A 85 3.66 -15.21 -27.86
N ARG A 86 2.59 -14.40 -27.70
CA ARG A 86 1.33 -14.63 -28.42
C ARG A 86 1.55 -14.47 -29.93
N PRO A 87 1.16 -15.47 -30.74
CA PRO A 87 1.22 -15.33 -32.19
C PRO A 87 0.33 -14.17 -32.65
N SER A 88 0.75 -13.45 -33.67
CA SER A 88 -0.06 -12.41 -34.29
C SER A 88 -1.43 -12.99 -34.64
N PRO A 89 -2.55 -12.32 -34.30
CA PRO A 89 -3.86 -12.81 -34.73
C PRO A 89 -3.86 -12.94 -36.26
N ALA A 90 -4.28 -14.11 -36.75
CA ALA A 90 -4.42 -14.34 -38.18
C ALA A 90 -5.44 -13.34 -38.73
N ILE A 91 -4.98 -12.41 -39.54
CA ILE A 91 -5.85 -11.51 -40.29
C ILE A 91 -6.44 -12.36 -41.41
N TYR A 92 -7.67 -12.83 -41.24
CA TYR A 92 -8.45 -13.39 -42.34
C TYR A 92 -8.98 -12.23 -43.18
N THR A 93 -8.30 -11.92 -44.28
CA THR A 93 -8.78 -10.98 -45.28
C THR A 93 -9.87 -11.67 -46.11
N ILE A 94 -11.05 -11.05 -46.19
CA ILE A 94 -12.18 -11.46 -47.06
C ILE A 94 -11.89 -11.02 -48.50
#